data_AF-A0A090NVL0-F1
#
_entry.id   AF-A0A090NVL0-F1
#
_cell.length_a   1.000
_cell.length_b   1.000
_cell.length_c   1.000
_cell.angle_alpha   90.00
_cell.angle_beta   90.00
_cell.angle_gamma   90.00
#
_symmetry.space_group_name_H-M   'P 1'
#
loop_
_entity.id
_entity.type
_entity.pdbx_description
1 polymer ?
#
loop_
_entity_poly.entity_id
_entity_poly.type
_entity_poly.pdbx_seq_one_letter_code
_entity_poly.pdbx_strand_id
1 'polypeptide(L)'
;MIRILVIMIKSTNIQAIGSGIMHQINNIYSLTPFSSPMELTPSCNEFYLKAWSEWEKNGTPGEQRNIAFNRLKICLQNQEAELNLSELDLKTLPDLPPQITTLEIRKNLLTHLPDLPPMLKVIHAQFNQLESLPALPETLEELNAGDNKIKELPFLPENLTHLRVHNNRLHILPLLPPELKLLVVSGNRLDSIPPFPDKLEGLALANNFIEQLPELPFSMNRAVLMNNNLTTLPESVLRLAQNAFVNVAGNPLSGHTMRTLQQITTGPDYSGPRIFFSMGNSATISAPEHSLADAVTAWFPENKQSDVSQIWHAFEHEEHANTFSAFLDRLSDTVSARNTSGFREQVAAWLEKLSASAELRQQSFAVAADATESCEDRVALTWNNLRKTLLVHQASEGLLWRVGSDSK
;
A
#
# COMPACT_ATOMS: atom_id res chain seq x y z
N MET A 1 0.09 35.77 18.46
CA MET A 1 1.03 36.89 18.21
C MET A 1 2.18 36.53 17.27
N ILE A 2 2.93 35.44 17.49
CA ILE A 2 4.17 35.12 16.73
C ILE A 2 3.94 34.92 15.21
N ARG A 3 2.86 34.26 14.79
CA ARG A 3 2.57 34.03 13.35
C ARG A 3 2.09 35.30 12.61
N ILE A 4 1.34 36.18 13.27
CA ILE A 4 1.00 37.51 12.74
C ILE A 4 2.28 38.35 12.58
N LEU A 5 3.24 38.20 13.50
CA LEU A 5 4.56 38.85 13.37
C LEU A 5 5.33 38.33 12.14
N VAL A 6 5.30 37.03 11.85
CA VAL A 6 5.95 36.45 10.65
C VAL A 6 5.31 36.94 9.34
N ILE A 7 3.98 37.12 9.31
CA ILE A 7 3.26 37.70 8.15
C ILE A 7 3.58 39.20 8.02
N MET A 8 3.65 39.95 9.12
CA MET A 8 4.07 41.36 9.13
C MET A 8 5.53 41.54 8.69
N ILE A 9 6.44 40.65 9.10
CA ILE A 9 7.88 40.70 8.78
C ILE A 9 8.13 40.35 7.31
N LYS A 10 7.39 39.41 6.69
CA LYS A 10 7.57 39.08 5.26
C LYS A 10 7.16 40.22 4.31
N SER A 11 6.31 41.16 4.74
CA SER A 11 5.87 42.30 3.91
C SER A 11 6.64 43.60 4.16
N THR A 12 7.39 43.71 5.27
CA THR A 12 8.25 44.86 5.54
C THR A 12 9.68 44.56 5.09
N ASN A 13 10.07 45.13 3.95
CA ASN A 13 11.43 45.11 3.42
C ASN A 13 12.36 45.90 4.36
N ILE A 14 12.81 45.29 5.47
CA ILE A 14 13.73 45.91 6.43
C ILE A 14 15.11 45.29 6.23
N GLN A 15 15.88 45.89 5.32
CA GLN A 15 17.32 45.96 5.49
C GLN A 15 17.58 46.79 6.76
N ALA A 16 18.46 46.30 7.62
CA ALA A 16 18.97 46.92 8.86
C ALA A 16 18.18 46.64 10.15
N ILE A 17 18.52 45.54 10.83
CA ILE A 17 18.74 45.52 12.30
C ILE A 17 19.83 44.47 12.61
N GLY A 18 20.87 44.89 13.33
CA GLY A 18 22.12 44.15 13.56
C GLY A 18 22.01 42.91 14.47
N SER A 19 23.09 42.10 14.45
CA SER A 19 23.22 40.75 15.02
C SER A 19 23.02 40.61 16.54
N GLY A 20 22.74 41.69 17.26
CA GLY A 20 22.56 41.67 18.73
C GLY A 20 21.18 41.16 19.20
N ILE A 21 20.13 41.27 18.38
CA ILE A 21 18.76 40.93 18.81
C ILE A 21 18.45 39.43 18.64
N MET A 22 19.09 38.75 17.68
CA MET A 22 18.90 37.31 17.46
C MET A 22 19.30 36.45 18.66
N HIS A 23 20.27 36.89 19.48
CA HIS A 23 20.71 36.15 20.65
C HIS A 23 19.76 36.30 21.85
N GLN A 24 18.99 37.39 21.93
CA GLN A 24 17.96 37.59 22.95
C GLN A 24 16.63 36.92 22.57
N ILE A 25 16.30 36.84 21.28
CA ILE A 25 15.11 36.12 20.81
C ILE A 25 15.25 34.60 21.07
N ASN A 26 16.44 34.02 20.85
CA ASN A 26 16.69 32.60 21.12
C ASN A 26 16.50 32.17 22.59
N ASN A 27 16.62 33.08 23.56
CA ASN A 27 16.48 32.77 24.99
C ASN A 27 15.04 32.79 25.51
N ILE A 28 14.07 33.26 24.71
CA ILE A 28 12.64 33.29 25.09
C ILE A 28 11.88 32.04 24.60
N TYR A 29 12.46 31.25 23.68
CA TYR A 29 11.80 30.06 23.09
C TYR A 29 11.73 28.82 24.00
N SER A 30 12.35 28.83 25.19
CA SER A 30 12.45 27.61 26.01
C SER A 30 11.39 27.46 27.10
N LEU A 31 10.53 28.46 27.36
CA LEU A 31 9.61 28.39 28.50
C LEU A 31 8.29 29.14 28.24
N THR A 32 7.30 28.49 27.62
CA THR A 32 5.88 28.56 28.02
C THR A 32 5.00 27.65 27.13
N PRO A 33 4.09 26.86 27.70
CA PRO A 33 3.06 26.16 26.93
C PRO A 33 1.99 27.16 26.47
N PHE A 34 1.72 27.21 25.16
CA PHE A 34 0.65 28.04 24.58
C PHE A 34 -0.72 27.38 24.82
N SER A 35 -1.42 27.85 25.85
CA SER A 35 -2.83 27.54 26.11
C SER A 35 -3.60 28.86 26.26
N SER A 36 -3.95 29.50 25.15
CA SER A 36 -4.95 30.57 25.14
C SER A 36 -5.64 30.63 23.76
N PRO A 37 -6.99 30.64 23.71
CA PRO A 37 -7.70 30.86 22.46
C PRO A 37 -7.37 32.25 21.90
N MET A 38 -7.20 32.31 20.58
CA MET A 38 -6.82 33.52 19.86
C MET A 38 -8.01 34.48 19.83
N GLU A 39 -8.05 35.47 20.72
CA GLU A 39 -9.02 36.57 20.63
C GLU A 39 -8.74 37.39 19.35
N LEU A 40 -9.62 37.26 18.36
CA LEU A 40 -9.61 38.05 17.13
C LEU A 40 -9.92 39.51 17.47
N THR A 41 -8.91 40.38 17.41
CA THR A 41 -9.12 41.82 17.60
C THR A 41 -9.82 42.44 16.38
N PRO A 42 -10.57 43.55 16.54
CA PRO A 42 -11.20 44.25 15.40
C PRO A 42 -10.22 44.61 14.26
N SER A 43 -8.95 44.85 14.59
CA SER A 43 -7.88 45.12 13.62
C SER A 43 -7.51 43.90 12.77
N CYS A 44 -7.57 42.67 13.31
CA CYS A 44 -7.35 41.46 12.53
C CYS A 44 -8.48 41.23 11.50
N ASN A 45 -9.72 41.52 11.87
CA ASN A 45 -10.86 41.33 10.97
C ASN A 45 -10.79 42.27 9.76
N GLU A 46 -10.35 43.52 9.96
CA GLU A 46 -10.19 44.49 8.86
C GLU A 46 -9.11 44.05 7.85
N PHE A 47 -8.03 43.43 8.34
CA PHE A 47 -6.98 42.89 7.49
C PHE A 47 -7.49 41.77 6.57
N TYR A 48 -8.20 40.78 7.13
CA TYR A 48 -8.81 39.69 6.35
C TYR A 48 -9.78 40.23 5.30
N LEU A 49 -10.66 41.16 5.67
CA LEU A 49 -11.65 41.73 4.76
C LEU A 49 -10.98 42.46 3.57
N LYS A 50 -9.89 43.18 3.82
CA LYS A 50 -9.13 43.84 2.76
C LYS A 50 -8.50 42.83 1.80
N ALA A 51 -7.79 41.84 2.34
CA ALA A 51 -7.14 40.78 1.55
C ALA A 51 -8.16 39.99 0.72
N TRP A 52 -9.30 39.63 1.31
CA TRP A 52 -10.37 38.91 0.61
C TRP A 52 -11.03 39.75 -0.48
N SER A 53 -11.17 41.08 -0.30
CA SER A 53 -11.72 41.96 -1.34
C SER A 53 -10.77 42.09 -2.53
N GLU A 54 -9.47 42.10 -2.30
CA GLU A 54 -8.47 42.07 -3.38
C GLU A 54 -8.49 40.71 -4.11
N TRP A 55 -8.59 39.60 -3.36
CA TRP A 55 -8.72 38.26 -3.94
C TRP A 55 -10.00 38.09 -4.78
N GLU A 56 -11.13 38.62 -4.32
CA GLU A 56 -12.41 38.61 -5.05
C GLU A 56 -12.28 39.30 -6.42
N LYS A 57 -11.66 40.48 -6.44
CA LYS A 57 -11.47 41.29 -7.66
C LYS A 57 -10.53 40.63 -8.68
N ASN A 58 -9.60 39.81 -8.22
CA ASN A 58 -8.63 39.10 -9.05
C ASN A 58 -9.15 37.74 -9.58
N GLY A 59 -10.47 37.52 -9.57
CA GLY A 59 -11.08 36.31 -10.11
C GLY A 59 -10.98 36.18 -11.62
N THR A 60 -10.82 34.97 -12.13
CA THR A 60 -10.95 34.69 -13.56
C THR A 60 -12.41 34.44 -13.95
N PRO A 61 -12.81 34.65 -15.23
CA PRO A 61 -14.17 34.37 -15.67
C PRO A 61 -14.60 32.94 -15.33
N GLY A 62 -15.80 32.80 -14.75
CA GLY A 62 -16.37 31.53 -14.29
C GLY A 62 -16.22 31.26 -12.79
N GLU A 63 -15.29 31.93 -12.09
CA GLU A 63 -15.13 31.75 -10.64
C GLU A 63 -16.20 32.52 -9.85
N GLN A 64 -16.85 31.86 -8.88
CA GLN A 64 -17.86 32.48 -8.02
C GLN A 64 -17.22 33.11 -6.75
N ARG A 65 -16.16 33.90 -6.93
CA ARG A 65 -15.40 34.49 -5.80
C ARG A 65 -16.21 35.47 -4.96
N ASN A 66 -17.19 36.15 -5.54
CA ASN A 66 -18.09 37.05 -4.82
C ASN A 66 -18.94 36.29 -3.78
N ILE A 67 -19.40 35.09 -4.13
CA ILE A 67 -20.13 34.22 -3.19
C ILE A 67 -19.17 33.74 -2.10
N ALA A 68 -17.97 33.30 -2.48
CA ALA A 68 -16.96 32.87 -1.52
C ALA A 68 -16.56 33.99 -0.55
N PHE A 69 -16.36 35.22 -1.04
CA PHE A 69 -16.07 36.40 -0.23
C PHE A 69 -17.17 36.65 0.81
N ASN A 70 -18.44 36.61 0.40
CA ASN A 70 -19.57 36.77 1.32
C ASN A 70 -19.61 35.66 2.38
N ARG A 71 -19.35 34.41 2.00
CA ARG A 71 -19.30 33.29 2.95
C ARG A 71 -18.14 33.41 3.95
N LEU A 72 -16.95 33.80 3.48
CA LEU A 72 -15.79 34.10 4.34
C LEU A 72 -16.10 35.21 5.35
N LYS A 73 -16.72 36.30 4.87
CA LYS A 73 -17.12 37.42 5.71
C LYS A 73 -18.13 37.02 6.79
N ILE A 74 -19.18 36.29 6.41
CA ILE A 74 -20.21 35.82 7.35
C ILE A 74 -19.59 34.89 8.39
N CYS A 75 -18.77 33.92 7.96
CA CYS A 75 -18.08 32.99 8.85
C CYS A 75 -17.20 33.71 9.88
N LEU A 76 -16.47 34.74 9.46
CA LEU A 76 -15.64 35.55 10.35
C LEU A 76 -16.46 36.41 11.32
N GLN A 77 -17.52 37.07 10.82
CA GLN A 77 -18.37 37.96 11.64
C GLN A 77 -19.18 37.20 12.69
N ASN A 78 -19.67 36.02 12.34
CA ASN A 78 -20.49 35.17 13.21
C ASN A 78 -19.65 34.20 14.07
N GLN A 79 -18.33 34.17 13.87
CA GLN A 79 -17.43 33.20 14.51
C GLN A 79 -17.87 31.75 14.27
N GLU A 80 -18.28 31.45 13.05
CA GLU A 80 -18.71 30.10 12.67
C GLU A 80 -17.53 29.13 12.69
N ALA A 81 -17.78 27.92 13.16
CA ALA A 81 -16.79 26.85 13.19
C ALA A 81 -16.63 26.15 11.83
N GLU A 82 -17.62 26.28 10.95
CA GLU A 82 -17.64 25.66 9.63
C GLU A 82 -17.58 26.72 8.53
N LEU A 83 -16.73 26.49 7.53
CA LEU A 83 -16.65 27.31 6.32
C LEU A 83 -16.85 26.44 5.08
N ASN A 84 -17.91 26.72 4.34
CA ASN A 84 -18.23 26.01 3.10
C ASN A 84 -18.04 26.90 1.86
N LEU A 85 -17.01 26.59 1.07
CA LEU A 85 -16.67 27.21 -0.21
C LEU A 85 -16.76 26.20 -1.37
N SER A 86 -17.58 25.16 -1.21
CA SER A 86 -17.75 24.10 -2.21
C SER A 86 -18.57 24.54 -3.41
N GLU A 87 -18.30 23.96 -4.58
CA GLU A 87 -19.07 24.16 -5.83
C GLU A 87 -19.09 25.62 -6.32
N LEU A 88 -17.95 26.31 -6.27
CA LEU A 88 -17.80 27.72 -6.64
C LEU A 88 -16.80 27.95 -7.79
N ASP A 89 -16.36 26.87 -8.44
CA ASP A 89 -15.39 26.87 -9.54
C ASP A 89 -14.06 27.58 -9.20
N LEU A 90 -13.72 27.69 -7.92
CA LEU A 90 -12.57 28.45 -7.44
C LEU A 90 -11.26 27.83 -7.91
N LYS A 91 -10.32 28.66 -8.39
CA LYS A 91 -8.98 28.20 -8.79
C LYS A 91 -7.92 28.38 -7.71
N THR A 92 -8.17 29.32 -6.79
CA THR A 92 -7.31 29.63 -5.64
C THR A 92 -8.19 29.92 -4.43
N LEU A 93 -7.63 29.81 -3.22
CA LEU A 93 -8.26 30.28 -1.99
C LEU A 93 -7.41 31.41 -1.39
N PRO A 94 -8.03 32.38 -0.69
CA PRO A 94 -7.31 33.32 0.13
C PRO A 94 -6.97 32.70 1.49
N ASP A 95 -6.26 33.45 2.35
CA ASP A 95 -6.05 33.05 3.74
C ASP A 95 -7.38 32.79 4.45
N LEU A 96 -7.41 31.74 5.26
CA LEU A 96 -8.62 31.26 5.90
C LEU A 96 -8.82 31.91 7.29
N PRO A 97 -10.07 32.05 7.76
CA PRO A 97 -10.35 32.50 9.13
C PRO A 97 -9.73 31.52 10.14
N PRO A 98 -9.02 31.99 11.18
CA PRO A 98 -8.22 31.11 12.04
C PRO A 98 -9.05 30.25 13.01
N GLN A 99 -10.32 30.60 13.25
CA GLN A 99 -11.20 29.96 14.23
C GLN A 99 -11.95 28.73 13.70
N ILE A 100 -11.90 28.47 12.40
CA ILE A 100 -12.68 27.37 11.81
C ILE A 100 -12.11 26.02 12.23
N THR A 101 -13.01 25.07 12.47
CA THR A 101 -12.71 23.67 12.75
C THR A 101 -13.07 22.75 11.58
N THR A 102 -13.95 23.18 10.68
CA THR A 102 -14.40 22.42 9.51
C THR A 102 -14.25 23.26 8.25
N LEU A 103 -13.58 22.72 7.24
CA LEU A 103 -13.39 23.34 5.93
C LEU A 103 -13.93 22.45 4.81
N GLU A 104 -14.92 22.97 4.09
CA GLU A 104 -15.60 22.30 2.97
C GLU A 104 -15.32 23.05 1.67
N ILE A 105 -14.41 22.53 0.84
CA ILE A 105 -13.95 23.15 -0.42
C ILE A 105 -14.04 22.19 -1.61
N ARG A 106 -14.91 21.18 -1.53
CA ARG A 106 -15.07 20.15 -2.57
C ARG A 106 -15.61 20.73 -3.88
N LYS A 107 -15.32 20.03 -4.99
CA LYS A 107 -15.79 20.38 -6.35
C LYS A 107 -15.46 21.83 -6.73
N ASN A 108 -14.17 22.15 -6.69
CA ASN A 108 -13.62 23.38 -7.22
C ASN A 108 -12.50 23.01 -8.23
N LEU A 109 -11.73 24.00 -8.65
CA LEU A 109 -10.60 23.84 -9.57
C LEU A 109 -9.27 24.20 -8.89
N LEU A 110 -9.20 24.00 -7.56
CA LEU A 110 -8.05 24.38 -6.75
C LEU A 110 -6.85 23.54 -7.12
N THR A 111 -5.71 24.19 -7.36
CA THR A 111 -4.44 23.53 -7.64
C THR A 111 -3.55 23.42 -6.40
N HIS A 112 -3.75 24.32 -5.44
CA HIS A 112 -3.00 24.41 -4.19
C HIS A 112 -3.94 24.93 -3.08
N LEU A 113 -3.61 24.63 -1.82
CA LEU A 113 -4.27 25.19 -0.65
C LEU A 113 -3.35 26.20 0.06
N PRO A 114 -3.90 27.26 0.68
CA PRO A 114 -3.15 28.13 1.57
C PRO A 114 -2.78 27.40 2.87
N ASP A 115 -2.03 28.07 3.75
CA ASP A 115 -1.75 27.56 5.08
C ASP A 115 -3.06 27.27 5.84
N LEU A 116 -3.12 26.10 6.47
CA LEU A 116 -4.31 25.63 7.15
C LEU A 116 -4.42 26.23 8.56
N PRO A 117 -5.60 26.70 8.98
CA PRO A 117 -5.85 27.12 10.36
C PRO A 117 -5.48 26.04 11.38
N PRO A 118 -4.85 26.42 12.50
CA PRO A 118 -4.28 25.47 13.47
C PRO A 118 -5.34 24.71 14.29
N MET A 119 -6.61 25.12 14.24
CA MET A 119 -7.71 24.47 14.96
C MET A 119 -8.57 23.57 14.07
N LEU A 120 -8.20 23.39 12.80
CA LEU A 120 -8.95 22.54 11.87
C LEU A 120 -8.93 21.08 12.34
N LYS A 121 -10.12 20.49 12.35
CA LYS A 121 -10.39 19.09 12.66
C LYS A 121 -10.83 18.31 11.43
N VAL A 122 -11.55 18.96 10.51
CA VAL A 122 -12.12 18.31 9.33
C VAL A 122 -11.82 19.12 8.08
N ILE A 123 -11.27 18.46 7.05
CA ILE A 123 -11.03 19.06 5.73
C ILE A 123 -11.61 18.15 4.65
N HIS A 124 -12.54 18.69 3.87
CA HIS A 124 -13.10 18.05 2.69
C HIS A 124 -12.75 18.86 1.43
N ALA A 125 -11.80 18.35 0.66
CA ALA A 125 -11.23 18.96 -0.52
C ALA A 125 -11.32 18.07 -1.78
N GLN A 126 -12.20 17.07 -1.76
CA GLN A 126 -12.38 16.15 -2.89
C GLN A 126 -12.88 16.84 -4.18
N PHE A 127 -12.57 16.26 -5.33
CA PHE A 127 -12.89 16.80 -6.66
C PHE A 127 -12.27 18.19 -6.89
N ASN A 128 -10.95 18.26 -6.79
CA ASN A 128 -10.16 19.45 -7.11
C ASN A 128 -9.01 19.05 -8.07
N GLN A 129 -8.01 19.91 -8.22
CA GLN A 129 -6.82 19.67 -9.04
C GLN A 129 -5.54 19.76 -8.20
N LEU A 130 -5.61 19.47 -6.89
CA LEU A 130 -4.50 19.63 -5.96
C LEU A 130 -3.35 18.71 -6.33
N GLU A 131 -2.15 19.27 -6.47
CA GLU A 131 -0.93 18.48 -6.74
C GLU A 131 -0.17 18.10 -5.46
N SER A 132 -0.40 18.84 -4.38
CA SER A 132 0.17 18.62 -3.06
C SER A 132 -0.76 19.17 -1.98
N LEU A 133 -0.54 18.75 -0.73
CA LEU A 133 -1.19 19.33 0.44
C LEU A 133 -0.18 20.16 1.25
N PRO A 134 -0.60 21.27 1.87
CA PRO A 134 0.23 22.00 2.83
C PRO A 134 0.42 21.17 4.12
N ALA A 135 1.22 21.68 5.05
CA ALA A 135 1.35 21.07 6.37
C ALA A 135 -0.02 20.93 7.05
N LEU A 136 -0.33 19.73 7.53
CA LEU A 136 -1.59 19.43 8.19
C LEU A 136 -1.53 19.89 9.67
N PRO A 137 -2.62 20.44 10.21
CA PRO A 137 -2.66 20.83 11.62
C PRO A 137 -2.72 19.59 12.53
N GLU A 138 -2.05 19.65 13.69
CA GLU A 138 -2.01 18.54 14.67
C GLU A 138 -3.38 18.16 15.24
N THR A 139 -4.37 19.06 15.14
CA THR A 139 -5.74 18.84 15.57
C THR A 139 -6.60 18.11 14.54
N LEU A 140 -6.07 17.80 13.35
CA LEU A 140 -6.83 17.23 12.26
C LEU A 140 -7.25 15.79 12.59
N GLU A 141 -8.56 15.53 12.54
CA GLU A 141 -9.18 14.24 12.83
C GLU A 141 -9.67 13.56 11.54
N GLU A 142 -10.08 14.34 10.53
CA GLU A 142 -10.56 13.84 9.24
C GLU A 142 -10.02 14.65 8.05
N LEU A 143 -9.45 13.94 7.08
CA LEU A 143 -9.01 14.48 5.81
C LEU A 143 -9.63 13.70 4.65
N ASN A 144 -10.33 14.41 3.78
CA ASN A 144 -10.77 13.91 2.48
C ASN A 144 -10.20 14.78 1.36
N ALA A 145 -9.23 14.27 0.60
CA ALA A 145 -8.65 14.90 -0.58
C ALA A 145 -8.71 13.95 -1.79
N GLY A 146 -9.78 13.14 -1.89
CA GLY A 146 -10.02 12.25 -3.03
C GLY A 146 -10.19 13.00 -4.37
N ASP A 147 -10.00 12.32 -5.50
CA ASP A 147 -10.18 12.89 -6.84
C ASP A 147 -9.38 14.18 -7.05
N ASN A 148 -8.05 14.06 -6.88
CA ASN A 148 -7.08 15.14 -7.05
C ASN A 148 -5.87 14.62 -7.87
N LYS A 149 -4.76 15.36 -7.87
CA LYS A 149 -3.52 15.01 -8.58
C LYS A 149 -2.33 14.84 -7.63
N ILE A 150 -2.60 14.54 -6.36
CA ILE A 150 -1.60 14.49 -5.29
C ILE A 150 -0.63 13.34 -5.57
N LYS A 151 0.66 13.65 -5.57
CA LYS A 151 1.74 12.67 -5.78
C LYS A 151 2.34 12.16 -4.48
N GLU A 152 2.33 13.00 -3.44
CA GLU A 152 2.91 12.71 -2.13
C GLU A 152 2.06 13.35 -1.04
N LEU A 153 1.97 12.68 0.11
CA LEU A 153 1.31 13.22 1.30
C LEU A 153 2.34 13.85 2.25
N PRO A 154 1.99 14.96 2.93
CA PRO A 154 2.78 15.47 4.05
C PRO A 154 2.71 14.51 5.24
N PHE A 155 3.43 14.85 6.32
CA PHE A 155 3.29 14.15 7.59
C PHE A 155 1.82 14.14 8.06
N LEU A 156 1.35 12.97 8.49
CA LEU A 156 0.00 12.79 8.98
C LEU A 156 -0.02 13.01 10.50
N PRO A 157 -0.93 13.86 11.01
CA PRO A 157 -0.98 14.15 12.44
C PRO A 157 -1.46 12.92 13.23
N GLU A 158 -0.98 12.79 14.47
CA GLU A 158 -1.24 11.64 15.36
C GLU A 158 -2.72 11.41 15.63
N ASN A 159 -3.52 12.48 15.67
CA ASN A 159 -4.96 12.44 15.96
C ASN A 159 -5.83 12.09 14.74
N LEU A 160 -5.25 11.87 13.56
CA LEU A 160 -6.01 11.61 12.35
C LEU A 160 -6.68 10.24 12.41
N THR A 161 -8.02 10.24 12.37
CA THR A 161 -8.84 9.03 12.45
C THR A 161 -9.36 8.57 11.08
N HIS A 162 -9.55 9.50 10.15
CA HIS A 162 -10.10 9.22 8.83
C HIS A 162 -9.25 9.87 7.73
N LEU A 163 -8.69 9.05 6.85
CA LEU A 163 -7.91 9.50 5.69
C LEU A 163 -8.53 8.96 4.39
N ARG A 164 -8.97 9.87 3.53
CA ARG A 164 -9.50 9.55 2.20
C ARG A 164 -8.74 10.33 1.12
N VAL A 165 -7.95 9.63 0.32
CA VAL A 165 -7.12 10.18 -0.77
C VAL A 165 -7.21 9.31 -2.02
N HIS A 166 -8.40 8.74 -2.26
CA HIS A 166 -8.67 7.94 -3.46
C HIS A 166 -8.52 8.75 -4.75
N ASN A 167 -8.29 8.07 -5.87
CA ASN A 167 -8.18 8.67 -7.20
C ASN A 167 -7.16 9.83 -7.23
N ASN A 168 -5.95 9.54 -6.77
CA ASN A 168 -4.80 10.44 -6.81
C ASN A 168 -3.64 9.77 -7.60
N ARG A 169 -2.42 10.25 -7.42
CA ARG A 169 -1.21 9.74 -8.09
C ARG A 169 -0.14 9.32 -7.08
N LEU A 170 -0.57 8.89 -5.90
CA LEU A 170 0.33 8.49 -4.82
C LEU A 170 1.08 7.22 -5.21
N HIS A 171 2.39 7.24 -5.00
CA HIS A 171 3.28 6.09 -5.17
C HIS A 171 3.65 5.44 -3.84
N ILE A 172 3.67 6.22 -2.76
CA ILE A 172 3.98 5.76 -1.40
C ILE A 172 3.07 6.48 -0.41
N LEU A 173 2.81 5.83 0.74
CA LEU A 173 2.18 6.46 1.89
C LEU A 173 3.22 6.73 2.98
N PRO A 174 3.10 7.85 3.72
CA PRO A 174 3.86 8.07 4.95
C PRO A 174 3.41 7.07 6.03
N LEU A 175 4.11 7.06 7.16
CA LEU A 175 3.70 6.28 8.33
C LEU A 175 2.26 6.65 8.72
N LEU A 176 1.44 5.62 8.95
CA LEU A 176 0.04 5.81 9.32
C LEU A 176 -0.05 6.14 10.82
N PRO A 177 -0.90 7.11 11.20
CA PRO A 177 -1.07 7.47 12.59
C PRO A 177 -1.75 6.34 13.38
N PRO A 178 -1.43 6.18 14.68
CA PRO A 178 -1.90 5.07 15.50
C PRO A 178 -3.42 5.10 15.74
N GLU A 179 -4.04 6.28 15.67
CA GLU A 179 -5.49 6.47 15.87
C GLU A 179 -6.32 6.28 14.59
N LEU A 180 -5.69 5.93 13.47
CA LEU A 180 -6.38 5.80 12.19
C LEU A 180 -7.37 4.62 12.18
N LYS A 181 -8.63 4.92 11.89
CA LYS A 181 -9.73 3.94 11.82
C LYS A 181 -10.16 3.65 10.39
N LEU A 182 -10.04 4.62 9.49
CA LEU A 182 -10.43 4.48 8.09
C LEU A 182 -9.33 4.97 7.16
N LEU A 183 -8.89 4.10 6.26
CA LEU A 183 -7.96 4.42 5.18
C LEU A 183 -8.58 4.11 3.82
N VAL A 184 -8.77 5.14 3.00
CA VAL A 184 -9.30 5.02 1.63
C VAL A 184 -8.30 5.63 0.64
N VAL A 185 -7.57 4.76 -0.05
CA VAL A 185 -6.48 5.12 -0.98
C VAL A 185 -6.66 4.43 -2.35
N SER A 186 -7.86 3.95 -2.66
CA SER A 186 -8.18 3.30 -3.93
C SER A 186 -7.86 4.19 -5.15
N GLY A 187 -7.47 3.61 -6.28
CA GLY A 187 -7.22 4.36 -7.52
C GLY A 187 -5.97 5.23 -7.45
N ASN A 188 -4.90 4.73 -6.82
CA ASN A 188 -3.59 5.35 -6.79
C ASN A 188 -2.58 4.49 -7.57
N ARG A 189 -1.28 4.68 -7.33
CA ARG A 189 -0.19 3.93 -7.97
C ARG A 189 0.72 3.32 -6.91
N LEU A 190 0.15 2.89 -5.79
CA LEU A 190 0.88 2.29 -4.68
C LEU A 190 1.35 0.89 -5.08
N ASP A 191 2.64 0.61 -4.90
CA ASP A 191 3.26 -0.72 -5.05
C ASP A 191 3.44 -1.43 -3.70
N SER A 192 3.48 -0.66 -2.62
CA SER A 192 3.70 -1.09 -1.26
C SER A 192 2.83 -0.30 -0.28
N ILE A 193 2.64 -0.84 0.91
CA ILE A 193 1.84 -0.23 1.96
C ILE A 193 2.58 -0.35 3.31
N PRO A 194 2.63 0.72 4.14
CA PRO A 194 3.20 0.62 5.48
C PRO A 194 2.37 -0.31 6.38
N PRO A 195 2.93 -0.74 7.53
CA PRO A 195 2.17 -1.49 8.53
C PRO A 195 0.89 -0.77 8.94
N PHE A 196 -0.19 -1.55 9.11
CA PHE A 196 -1.47 -1.00 9.52
C PHE A 196 -1.50 -0.75 11.04
N PRO A 197 -2.13 0.34 11.50
CA PRO A 197 -2.34 0.58 12.93
C PRO A 197 -3.41 -0.38 13.49
N ASP A 198 -3.27 -0.74 14.76
CA ASP A 198 -4.13 -1.73 15.45
C ASP A 198 -5.61 -1.34 15.52
N LYS A 199 -5.93 -0.04 15.35
CA LYS A 199 -7.30 0.49 15.39
C LYS A 199 -7.96 0.59 14.02
N LEU A 200 -7.30 0.15 12.95
CA LEU A 200 -7.84 0.27 11.60
C LEU A 200 -9.06 -0.66 11.43
N GLU A 201 -10.21 -0.07 11.17
CA GLU A 201 -11.49 -0.78 11.00
C GLU A 201 -11.88 -0.93 9.53
N GLY A 202 -11.53 0.06 8.70
CA GLY A 202 -11.88 0.12 7.29
C GLY A 202 -10.67 0.42 6.40
N LEU A 203 -10.51 -0.39 5.36
CA LEU A 203 -9.43 -0.29 4.38
C LEU A 203 -10.00 -0.40 2.96
N ALA A 204 -9.64 0.55 2.10
CA ALA A 204 -9.91 0.50 0.67
C ALA A 204 -8.63 0.83 -0.11
N LEU A 205 -8.05 -0.20 -0.73
CA LEU A 205 -6.81 -0.19 -1.53
C LEU A 205 -7.07 -0.55 -3.00
N ALA A 206 -8.33 -0.61 -3.42
CA ALA A 206 -8.68 -1.12 -4.74
C ALA A 206 -8.01 -0.33 -5.88
N ASN A 207 -7.69 -1.00 -6.99
CA ASN A 207 -7.04 -0.38 -8.16
C ASN A 207 -5.69 0.29 -7.79
N ASN A 208 -4.76 -0.51 -7.29
CA ASN A 208 -3.35 -0.14 -7.08
C ASN A 208 -2.46 -1.28 -7.64
N PHE A 209 -1.16 -1.25 -7.35
CA PHE A 209 -0.19 -2.25 -7.80
C PHE A 209 0.40 -3.05 -6.63
N ILE A 210 -0.36 -3.21 -5.53
CA ILE A 210 0.13 -3.87 -4.33
C ILE A 210 0.38 -5.36 -4.60
N GLU A 211 1.60 -5.83 -4.35
CA GLU A 211 1.97 -7.24 -4.52
C GLU A 211 1.83 -8.06 -3.23
N GLN A 212 2.01 -7.41 -2.07
CA GLN A 212 1.98 -8.04 -0.76
C GLN A 212 1.26 -7.14 0.25
N LEU A 213 0.49 -7.77 1.15
CA LEU A 213 -0.16 -7.08 2.26
C LEU A 213 0.53 -7.41 3.58
N PRO A 214 0.72 -6.43 4.47
CA PRO A 214 1.07 -6.70 5.86
C PRO A 214 -0.12 -7.33 6.58
N GLU A 215 0.13 -7.83 7.79
CA GLU A 215 -0.92 -8.42 8.62
C GLU A 215 -2.06 -7.43 8.87
N LEU A 216 -3.29 -7.92 8.72
CA LEU A 216 -4.50 -7.15 8.96
C LEU A 216 -4.82 -7.13 10.47
N PRO A 217 -5.09 -5.95 11.06
CA PRO A 217 -5.45 -5.83 12.46
C PRO A 217 -6.80 -6.49 12.75
N PHE A 218 -6.98 -7.04 13.96
CA PHE A 218 -8.22 -7.72 14.36
C PHE A 218 -9.44 -6.81 14.41
N SER A 219 -9.25 -5.49 14.54
CA SER A 219 -10.31 -4.49 14.45
C SER A 219 -10.91 -4.35 13.05
N MET A 220 -10.26 -4.93 12.03
CA MET A 220 -10.64 -4.74 10.64
C MET A 220 -11.97 -5.41 10.33
N ASN A 221 -12.94 -4.58 9.95
CA ASN A 221 -14.30 -4.99 9.62
C ASN A 221 -14.54 -4.97 8.10
N ARG A 222 -13.79 -4.17 7.36
CA ARG A 222 -13.96 -4.05 5.91
C ARG A 222 -12.63 -3.80 5.20
N ALA A 223 -12.25 -4.71 4.32
CA ALA A 223 -11.09 -4.60 3.46
C ALA A 223 -11.48 -4.74 1.98
N VAL A 224 -11.31 -3.69 1.20
CA VAL A 224 -11.53 -3.70 -0.26
C VAL A 224 -10.18 -3.59 -0.96
N LEU A 225 -9.69 -4.73 -1.44
CA LEU A 225 -8.35 -4.96 -1.95
C LEU A 225 -8.36 -5.32 -3.46
N MET A 226 -9.48 -5.05 -4.13
CA MET A 226 -9.71 -5.47 -5.52
C MET A 226 -8.70 -4.90 -6.50
N ASN A 227 -8.44 -5.60 -7.61
CA ASN A 227 -7.63 -5.11 -8.72
C ASN A 227 -6.25 -4.60 -8.24
N ASN A 228 -5.50 -5.48 -7.59
CA ASN A 228 -4.10 -5.31 -7.23
C ASN A 228 -3.30 -6.48 -7.82
N ASN A 229 -2.00 -6.58 -7.49
CA ASN A 229 -1.12 -7.67 -7.91
C ASN A 229 -0.91 -8.71 -6.80
N LEU A 230 -1.88 -8.90 -5.91
CA LEU A 230 -1.75 -9.83 -4.79
C LEU A 230 -1.70 -11.27 -5.30
N THR A 231 -0.64 -11.99 -4.94
CA THR A 231 -0.49 -13.43 -5.25
C THR A 231 -0.83 -14.32 -4.06
N THR A 232 -0.70 -13.78 -2.84
CA THR A 232 -0.99 -14.45 -1.57
C THR A 232 -1.69 -13.49 -0.64
N LEU A 233 -2.32 -14.02 0.41
CA LEU A 233 -2.92 -13.24 1.48
C LEU A 233 -2.27 -13.61 2.82
N PRO A 234 -2.13 -12.65 3.75
CA PRO A 234 -1.61 -12.94 5.08
C PRO A 234 -2.60 -13.80 5.88
N GLU A 235 -2.08 -14.62 6.81
CA GLU A 235 -2.90 -15.53 7.62
C GLU A 235 -3.91 -14.78 8.51
N SER A 236 -3.60 -13.53 8.92
CA SER A 236 -4.54 -12.64 9.63
C SER A 236 -5.89 -12.51 8.95
N VAL A 237 -5.96 -12.59 7.61
CA VAL A 237 -7.23 -12.52 6.88
C VAL A 237 -8.21 -13.55 7.38
N LEU A 238 -7.77 -14.77 7.69
CA LEU A 238 -8.65 -15.85 8.16
C LEU A 238 -9.07 -15.69 9.64
N ARG A 239 -8.36 -14.82 10.38
CA ARG A 239 -8.56 -14.59 11.82
C ARG A 239 -9.43 -13.36 12.11
N LEU A 240 -9.89 -12.65 11.08
CA LEU A 240 -10.80 -11.52 11.25
C LEU A 240 -12.17 -11.99 11.75
N ALA A 241 -12.95 -11.04 12.27
CA ALA A 241 -14.28 -11.32 12.79
C ALA A 241 -15.24 -11.85 11.70
N GLN A 242 -16.24 -12.63 12.10
CA GLN A 242 -17.21 -13.25 11.18
C GLN A 242 -17.99 -12.24 10.32
N ASN A 243 -18.24 -11.05 10.87
CA ASN A 243 -18.92 -9.97 10.17
C ASN A 243 -17.99 -9.17 9.25
N ALA A 244 -16.68 -9.43 9.28
CA ALA A 244 -15.74 -8.71 8.46
C ALA A 244 -15.91 -9.09 6.98
N PHE A 245 -15.77 -8.09 6.12
CA PHE A 245 -15.89 -8.23 4.68
C PHE A 245 -14.55 -7.97 4.02
N VAL A 246 -14.03 -8.97 3.29
CA VAL A 246 -12.76 -8.88 2.57
C VAL A 246 -13.03 -9.13 1.10
N ASN A 247 -12.63 -8.21 0.23
CA ASN A 247 -12.78 -8.37 -1.21
C ASN A 247 -11.42 -8.25 -1.89
N VAL A 248 -10.97 -9.34 -2.47
CA VAL A 248 -9.69 -9.50 -3.18
C VAL A 248 -9.91 -9.86 -4.66
N ALA A 249 -11.11 -9.61 -5.20
CA ALA A 249 -11.39 -9.87 -6.61
C ALA A 249 -10.47 -9.10 -7.56
N GLY A 250 -10.16 -9.68 -8.73
CA GLY A 250 -9.25 -9.09 -9.71
C GLY A 250 -7.77 -9.08 -9.28
N ASN A 251 -7.37 -9.93 -8.34
CA ASN A 251 -5.98 -10.18 -8.01
C ASN A 251 -5.50 -11.52 -8.59
N PRO A 252 -4.23 -11.62 -9.03
CA PRO A 252 -3.63 -12.86 -9.53
C PRO A 252 -3.25 -13.80 -8.38
N LEU A 253 -4.22 -14.20 -7.55
CA LEU A 253 -4.01 -15.11 -6.44
C LEU A 253 -3.50 -16.47 -6.94
N SER A 254 -2.52 -17.05 -6.25
CA SER A 254 -2.00 -18.38 -6.58
C SER A 254 -3.09 -19.44 -6.50
N GLY A 255 -2.99 -20.48 -7.34
CA GLY A 255 -3.94 -21.59 -7.31
C GLY A 255 -3.98 -22.31 -5.96
N HIS A 256 -2.85 -22.34 -5.23
CA HIS A 256 -2.78 -22.82 -3.86
C HIS A 256 -3.61 -21.96 -2.91
N THR A 257 -3.36 -20.64 -2.88
CA THR A 257 -4.13 -19.70 -2.03
C THR A 257 -5.62 -19.78 -2.31
N MET A 258 -6.03 -19.85 -3.58
CA MET A 258 -7.45 -20.00 -3.94
C MET A 258 -8.05 -21.31 -3.41
N ARG A 259 -7.35 -22.44 -3.56
CA ARG A 259 -7.81 -23.75 -3.04
C ARG A 259 -7.92 -23.74 -1.52
N THR A 260 -6.92 -23.22 -0.81
CA THR A 260 -6.94 -23.09 0.66
C THR A 260 -8.11 -22.22 1.11
N LEU A 261 -8.32 -21.05 0.48
CA LEU A 261 -9.44 -20.17 0.80
C LEU A 261 -10.79 -20.87 0.53
N GLN A 262 -10.91 -21.60 -0.58
CA GLN A 262 -12.14 -22.33 -0.90
C GLN A 262 -12.42 -23.47 0.07
N GLN A 263 -11.42 -24.27 0.44
CA GLN A 263 -11.56 -25.35 1.41
C GLN A 263 -11.96 -24.83 2.79
N ILE A 264 -11.30 -23.77 3.26
CA ILE A 264 -11.59 -23.19 4.58
C ILE A 264 -12.96 -22.53 4.61
N THR A 265 -13.32 -21.72 3.60
CA THR A 265 -14.58 -20.96 3.61
C THR A 265 -15.82 -21.83 3.34
N THR A 266 -15.67 -23.02 2.77
CA THR A 266 -16.77 -23.99 2.55
C THR A 266 -16.93 -25.01 3.67
N GLY A 267 -16.01 -25.02 4.66
CA GLY A 267 -16.09 -25.90 5.81
C GLY A 267 -17.34 -25.62 6.68
N PRO A 268 -17.98 -26.66 7.25
CA PRO A 268 -19.21 -26.51 8.04
C PRO A 268 -19.03 -25.69 9.32
N ASP A 269 -17.81 -25.65 9.87
CA ASP A 269 -17.46 -24.93 11.10
C ASP A 269 -16.80 -23.57 10.84
N TYR A 270 -16.80 -23.10 9.60
CA TYR A 270 -16.19 -21.81 9.26
C TYR A 270 -16.95 -20.64 9.87
N SER A 271 -16.27 -19.95 10.79
CA SER A 271 -16.76 -18.76 11.49
C SER A 271 -15.89 -17.51 11.24
N GLY A 272 -15.05 -17.56 10.21
CA GLY A 272 -14.20 -16.43 9.78
C GLY A 272 -14.95 -15.41 8.90
N PRO A 273 -14.24 -14.44 8.31
CA PRO A 273 -14.84 -13.34 7.55
C PRO A 273 -15.42 -13.80 6.20
N ARG A 274 -16.23 -12.93 5.60
CA ARG A 274 -16.72 -13.10 4.22
C ARG A 274 -15.64 -12.65 3.24
N ILE A 275 -15.00 -13.59 2.57
CA ILE A 275 -13.94 -13.33 1.59
C ILE A 275 -14.49 -13.50 0.18
N PHE A 276 -14.49 -12.43 -0.61
CA PHE A 276 -14.85 -12.43 -2.01
C PHE A 276 -13.59 -12.42 -2.88
N PHE A 277 -13.44 -13.42 -3.73
CA PHE A 277 -12.34 -13.52 -4.68
C PHE A 277 -12.88 -13.92 -6.06
N SER A 278 -12.20 -13.50 -7.12
CA SER A 278 -12.56 -13.88 -8.48
C SER A 278 -12.12 -15.31 -8.73
N MET A 279 -13.06 -16.18 -9.08
CA MET A 279 -12.72 -17.38 -9.83
C MET A 279 -12.36 -16.88 -11.23
N GLY A 280 -11.08 -16.87 -11.60
CA GLY A 280 -10.71 -16.80 -13.01
C GLY A 280 -11.49 -17.86 -13.78
N ASN A 281 -11.69 -17.69 -15.10
CA ASN A 281 -12.42 -18.63 -15.95
C ASN A 281 -11.93 -20.09 -15.78
N SER A 282 -12.47 -20.76 -14.77
CA SER A 282 -12.32 -22.16 -14.42
C SER A 282 -13.70 -22.63 -13.99
N ALA A 283 -14.66 -22.46 -14.89
CA ALA A 283 -15.78 -23.36 -14.99
C ALA A 283 -15.22 -24.71 -15.46
N THR A 284 -14.57 -25.42 -14.54
CA THR A 284 -14.14 -26.83 -14.53
C THR A 284 -12.99 -26.93 -13.51
N ILE A 285 -13.32 -27.28 -12.27
CA ILE A 285 -12.33 -27.89 -11.37
C ILE A 285 -12.21 -29.36 -11.82
N SER A 286 -11.60 -29.52 -12.99
CA SER A 286 -10.58 -30.51 -13.22
C SER A 286 -9.39 -29.64 -13.55
N ALA A 287 -8.43 -29.51 -12.64
CA ALA A 287 -7.19 -28.81 -12.95
C ALA A 287 -6.70 -29.32 -14.31
N PRO A 288 -6.33 -28.47 -15.29
CA PRO A 288 -5.40 -28.95 -16.28
C PRO A 288 -4.16 -29.31 -15.44
N GLU A 289 -3.79 -30.58 -15.43
CA GLU A 289 -2.46 -30.96 -14.96
C GLU A 289 -1.50 -30.04 -15.71
N HIS A 290 -0.89 -29.07 -15.02
CA HIS A 290 0.18 -28.29 -15.62
C HIS A 290 1.24 -29.30 -16.03
N SER A 291 1.55 -29.33 -17.32
CA SER A 291 2.49 -30.32 -17.86
C SER A 291 3.80 -30.21 -17.10
N LEU A 292 4.51 -31.33 -16.95
CA LEU A 292 5.83 -31.34 -16.35
C LEU A 292 6.77 -30.32 -17.04
N ALA A 293 6.62 -30.15 -18.36
CA ALA A 293 7.37 -29.17 -19.13
C ALA A 293 7.05 -27.72 -18.73
N ASP A 294 5.77 -27.37 -18.53
CA ASP A 294 5.36 -26.02 -18.11
C ASP A 294 5.87 -25.70 -16.70
N ALA A 295 5.73 -26.65 -15.77
CA ALA A 295 6.20 -26.47 -14.39
C ALA A 295 7.72 -26.25 -14.31
N VAL A 296 8.50 -26.93 -15.18
CA VAL A 296 9.96 -26.81 -15.22
C VAL A 296 10.41 -25.52 -15.91
N THR A 297 9.78 -25.15 -17.03
CA THR A 297 10.17 -23.96 -17.80
C THR A 297 10.02 -22.67 -17.01
N ALA A 298 9.08 -22.60 -16.08
CA ALA A 298 8.89 -21.47 -15.16
C ALA A 298 10.12 -21.15 -14.28
N TRP A 299 11.07 -22.08 -14.15
CA TRP A 299 12.33 -21.92 -13.41
C TRP A 299 13.49 -21.39 -14.25
N PHE A 300 13.37 -21.40 -15.58
CA PHE A 300 14.42 -20.98 -16.50
C PHE A 300 14.14 -19.58 -17.10
N PRO A 301 15.19 -18.81 -17.43
CA PRO A 301 15.05 -17.55 -18.14
C PRO A 301 14.47 -17.76 -19.56
N GLU A 302 13.74 -16.78 -20.09
CA GLU A 302 13.01 -16.86 -21.36
C GLU A 302 13.85 -17.38 -22.54
N ASN A 303 15.14 -17.08 -22.57
CA ASN A 303 16.07 -17.52 -23.62
C ASN A 303 16.35 -19.03 -23.64
N LYS A 304 16.04 -19.76 -22.57
CA LYS A 304 16.24 -21.22 -22.47
C LYS A 304 14.92 -22.02 -22.38
N GLN A 305 13.79 -21.35 -22.26
CA GLN A 305 12.50 -22.01 -22.02
C GLN A 305 12.09 -22.96 -23.15
N SER A 306 12.33 -22.60 -24.42
CA SER A 306 11.99 -23.45 -25.57
C SER A 306 12.74 -24.79 -25.55
N ASP A 307 14.04 -24.76 -25.31
CA ASP A 307 14.89 -25.96 -25.29
C ASP A 307 14.55 -26.86 -24.11
N VAL A 308 14.32 -26.26 -22.93
CA VAL A 308 13.95 -26.98 -21.71
C VAL A 308 12.57 -27.61 -21.85
N SER A 309 11.59 -26.90 -22.40
CA SER A 309 10.24 -27.43 -22.65
C SER A 309 10.32 -28.69 -23.50
N GLN A 310 11.07 -28.65 -24.61
CA GLN A 310 11.21 -29.79 -25.52
C GLN A 310 11.87 -31.01 -24.86
N ILE A 311 12.90 -30.79 -24.02
CA ILE A 311 13.57 -31.86 -23.28
C ILE A 311 12.61 -32.49 -22.26
N TRP A 312 11.88 -31.68 -21.50
CA TRP A 312 11.04 -32.16 -20.41
C TRP A 312 9.69 -32.72 -20.85
N HIS A 313 9.21 -32.37 -22.05
CA HIS A 313 8.10 -33.08 -22.68
C HIS A 313 8.39 -34.58 -22.92
N ALA A 314 9.66 -34.96 -23.15
CA ALA A 314 10.04 -36.36 -23.30
C ALA A 314 9.90 -37.16 -22.00
N PHE A 315 9.89 -36.50 -20.83
CA PHE A 315 9.81 -37.13 -19.51
C PHE A 315 8.40 -37.13 -18.91
N GLU A 316 7.43 -36.58 -19.63
CA GLU A 316 6.05 -36.40 -19.17
C GLU A 316 5.30 -37.73 -18.94
N HIS A 317 5.74 -38.80 -19.60
CA HIS A 317 5.17 -40.15 -19.46
C HIS A 317 5.89 -41.01 -18.41
N GLU A 318 6.88 -40.46 -17.70
CA GLU A 318 7.59 -41.18 -16.64
C GLU A 318 6.71 -41.31 -15.38
N GLU A 319 6.90 -42.41 -14.65
CA GLU A 319 6.18 -42.67 -13.40
C GLU A 319 6.44 -41.54 -12.39
N HIS A 320 5.38 -41.03 -11.76
CA HIS A 320 5.42 -39.89 -10.82
C HIS A 320 5.79 -38.52 -11.43
N ALA A 321 5.72 -38.34 -12.75
CA ALA A 321 5.89 -37.03 -13.39
C ALA A 321 4.86 -35.97 -12.91
N ASN A 322 3.59 -36.35 -12.77
CA ASN A 322 2.51 -35.43 -12.37
C ASN A 322 2.61 -35.00 -10.90
N THR A 323 3.13 -35.87 -10.01
CA THR A 323 3.37 -35.48 -8.61
C THR A 323 4.58 -34.56 -8.50
N PHE A 324 5.58 -34.74 -9.37
CA PHE A 324 6.73 -33.86 -9.45
C PHE A 324 6.40 -32.46 -9.99
N SER A 325 5.52 -32.35 -11.01
CA SER A 325 5.05 -31.04 -11.48
C SER A 325 4.31 -30.29 -10.37
N ALA A 326 3.42 -30.98 -9.65
CA ALA A 326 2.72 -30.41 -8.49
C ALA A 326 3.68 -29.97 -7.37
N PHE A 327 4.79 -30.68 -7.16
CA PHE A 327 5.83 -30.25 -6.23
C PHE A 327 6.55 -28.98 -6.69
N LEU A 328 6.92 -28.88 -7.97
CA LEU A 328 7.60 -27.70 -8.52
C LEU A 328 6.72 -26.44 -8.43
N ASP A 329 5.43 -26.56 -8.71
CA ASP A 329 4.48 -25.45 -8.57
C ASP A 329 4.44 -24.96 -7.13
N ARG A 330 4.33 -25.87 -6.16
CA ARG A 330 4.35 -25.54 -4.73
C ARG A 330 5.68 -24.93 -4.29
N LEU A 331 6.81 -25.42 -4.82
CA LEU A 331 8.13 -24.89 -4.53
C LEU A 331 8.29 -23.46 -5.05
N SER A 332 7.75 -23.16 -6.24
CA SER A 332 7.73 -21.83 -6.86
C SER A 332 6.90 -20.83 -6.05
N ASP A 333 5.87 -21.33 -5.36
CA ASP A 333 5.03 -20.54 -4.47
C ASP A 333 5.67 -20.23 -3.11
N THR A 334 6.84 -20.78 -2.78
CA THR A 334 7.53 -20.48 -1.52
C THR A 334 8.23 -19.12 -1.52
N VAL A 335 8.30 -18.48 -0.34
CA VAL A 335 8.98 -17.19 -0.13
C VAL A 335 10.46 -17.23 -0.55
N SER A 336 11.13 -18.38 -0.42
CA SER A 336 12.53 -18.55 -0.82
C SER A 336 12.72 -18.52 -2.35
N ALA A 337 11.76 -19.07 -3.11
CA ALA A 337 11.79 -19.09 -4.57
C ALA A 337 11.46 -17.75 -5.22
N ARG A 338 10.80 -16.84 -4.48
CA ARG A 338 10.38 -15.53 -4.98
C ARG A 338 11.37 -14.41 -4.62
N ASN A 339 11.98 -14.46 -3.43
CA ASN A 339 12.81 -13.35 -2.93
C ASN A 339 14.33 -13.53 -3.13
N THR A 340 14.81 -14.72 -3.51
CA THR A 340 16.25 -14.99 -3.67
C THR A 340 16.54 -15.47 -5.09
N SER A 341 17.13 -14.59 -5.91
CA SER A 341 17.56 -14.95 -7.28
C SER A 341 18.47 -16.19 -7.32
N GLY A 342 19.39 -16.28 -6.35
CA GLY A 342 20.28 -17.44 -6.20
C GLY A 342 19.56 -18.76 -5.87
N PHE A 343 18.34 -18.73 -5.34
CA PHE A 343 17.57 -19.96 -5.11
C PHE A 343 16.99 -20.50 -6.43
N ARG A 344 16.41 -19.63 -7.26
CA ARG A 344 15.94 -20.03 -8.60
C ARG A 344 17.07 -20.58 -9.47
N GLU A 345 18.25 -19.96 -9.43
CA GLU A 345 19.44 -20.46 -10.12
C GLU A 345 19.87 -21.86 -9.63
N GLN A 346 19.80 -22.10 -8.31
CA GLN A 346 20.08 -23.43 -7.74
C GLN A 346 19.08 -24.49 -8.19
N VAL A 347 17.79 -24.15 -8.23
CA VAL A 347 16.73 -25.06 -8.71
C VAL A 347 16.89 -25.34 -10.20
N ALA A 348 17.16 -24.32 -11.01
CA ALA A 348 17.40 -24.48 -12.45
C ALA A 348 18.63 -25.37 -12.73
N ALA A 349 19.76 -25.12 -12.05
CA ALA A 349 20.97 -25.94 -12.18
C ALA A 349 20.76 -27.38 -11.69
N TRP A 350 19.86 -27.60 -10.74
CA TRP A 350 19.47 -28.93 -10.30
C TRP A 350 18.60 -29.63 -11.34
N LEU A 351 17.62 -28.95 -11.93
CA LEU A 351 16.79 -29.47 -13.02
C LEU A 351 17.63 -29.82 -14.26
N GLU A 352 18.67 -29.04 -14.60
CA GLU A 352 19.63 -29.39 -15.67
C GLU A 352 20.38 -30.71 -15.37
N LYS A 353 20.62 -31.06 -14.10
CA LYS A 353 21.24 -32.35 -13.73
C LYS A 353 20.24 -33.50 -13.82
N LEU A 354 18.97 -33.25 -13.47
CA LEU A 354 17.89 -34.23 -13.61
C LEU A 354 17.58 -34.57 -15.06
N SER A 355 17.72 -33.61 -15.99
CA SER A 355 17.55 -33.91 -17.41
C SER A 355 18.68 -34.81 -17.95
N ALA A 356 19.88 -34.75 -17.37
CA ALA A 356 21.05 -35.53 -17.81
C ALA A 356 21.13 -36.96 -17.26
N SER A 357 20.55 -37.23 -16.08
CA SER A 357 20.60 -38.55 -15.41
C SER A 357 19.20 -39.12 -15.19
N ALA A 358 18.88 -40.22 -15.87
CA ALA A 358 17.58 -40.90 -15.75
C ALA A 358 17.38 -41.52 -14.35
N GLU A 359 18.44 -42.07 -13.75
CA GLU A 359 18.39 -42.67 -12.42
C GLU A 359 18.12 -41.61 -11.34
N LEU A 360 18.82 -40.46 -11.42
CA LEU A 360 18.59 -39.34 -10.50
C LEU A 360 17.19 -38.75 -10.65
N ARG A 361 16.68 -38.66 -11.88
CA ARG A 361 15.33 -38.17 -12.16
C ARG A 361 14.27 -39.09 -11.55
N GLN A 362 14.37 -40.40 -11.78
CA GLN A 362 13.43 -41.37 -11.22
C GLN A 362 13.44 -41.36 -9.68
N GLN A 363 14.62 -41.32 -9.05
CA GLN A 363 14.73 -41.21 -7.59
C GLN A 363 14.15 -39.88 -7.07
N SER A 364 14.35 -38.78 -7.79
CA SER A 364 13.79 -37.48 -7.42
C SER A 364 12.27 -37.44 -7.54
N PHE A 365 11.70 -38.09 -8.56
CA PHE A 365 10.26 -38.19 -8.76
C PHE A 365 9.61 -39.04 -7.66
N ALA A 366 10.23 -40.17 -7.30
CA ALA A 366 9.78 -41.00 -6.18
C ALA A 366 9.81 -40.25 -4.84
N VAL A 367 10.87 -39.51 -4.55
CA VAL A 367 10.96 -38.69 -3.31
C VAL A 367 9.91 -37.58 -3.29
N ALA A 368 9.59 -36.99 -4.45
CA ALA A 368 8.50 -36.01 -4.55
C ALA A 368 7.13 -36.66 -4.35
N ALA A 369 6.91 -37.87 -4.89
CA ALA A 369 5.68 -38.64 -4.71
C ALA A 369 5.44 -39.02 -3.24
N ASP A 370 6.45 -39.57 -2.56
CA ASP A 370 6.39 -39.91 -1.14
C ASP A 370 6.06 -38.69 -0.27
N ALA A 371 6.62 -37.53 -0.62
CA ALA A 371 6.36 -36.29 0.09
C ALA A 371 4.96 -35.71 -0.16
N THR A 372 4.36 -35.99 -1.31
CA THR A 372 2.96 -35.64 -1.58
C THR A 372 1.97 -36.59 -0.90
N GLU A 373 2.34 -37.85 -0.64
CA GLU A 373 1.53 -38.80 0.13
C GLU A 373 1.63 -38.58 1.65
N SER A 374 2.79 -38.20 2.18
CA SER A 374 3.01 -38.00 3.61
C SER A 374 2.84 -36.53 4.04
N CYS A 375 1.61 -36.11 4.32
CA CYS A 375 1.22 -34.79 4.86
C CYS A 375 1.56 -33.56 4.00
N GLU A 376 0.52 -32.77 3.69
CA GLU A 376 0.46 -31.75 2.63
C GLU A 376 1.42 -30.53 2.75
N ASP A 377 2.18 -30.36 3.83
CA ASP A 377 2.81 -29.07 4.21
C ASP A 377 4.36 -29.03 4.28
N ARG A 378 5.08 -30.01 3.74
CA ARG A 378 6.55 -30.11 3.94
C ARG A 378 7.43 -29.86 2.71
N VAL A 379 7.09 -28.89 1.87
CA VAL A 379 7.88 -28.53 0.65
C VAL A 379 9.37 -28.25 0.96
N ALA A 380 9.67 -27.59 2.08
CA ALA A 380 11.05 -27.32 2.50
C ALA A 380 11.82 -28.58 2.92
N LEU A 381 11.15 -29.56 3.53
CA LEU A 381 11.77 -30.85 3.89
C LEU A 381 12.03 -31.67 2.63
N THR A 382 11.06 -31.69 1.71
CA THR A 382 11.19 -32.38 0.41
C THR A 382 12.35 -31.81 -0.39
N TRP A 383 12.50 -30.49 -0.44
CA TRP A 383 13.66 -29.85 -1.07
C TRP A 383 14.99 -30.29 -0.44
N ASN A 384 15.07 -30.36 0.89
CA ASN A 384 16.27 -30.86 1.58
C ASN A 384 16.55 -32.34 1.29
N ASN A 385 15.50 -33.17 1.21
CA ASN A 385 15.62 -34.58 0.85
C ASN A 385 16.10 -34.76 -0.59
N LEU A 386 15.58 -33.98 -1.54
CA LEU A 386 16.01 -34.00 -2.94
C LEU A 386 17.49 -33.59 -3.10
N ARG A 387 17.94 -32.59 -2.34
CA ARG A 387 19.37 -32.23 -2.29
C ARG A 387 20.23 -33.37 -1.72
N LYS A 388 19.73 -34.09 -0.73
CA LYS A 388 20.41 -35.27 -0.17
C LYS A 388 20.49 -36.40 -1.20
N THR A 389 19.43 -36.65 -1.97
CA THR A 389 19.43 -37.63 -3.07
C THR A 389 20.47 -37.29 -4.12
N LEU A 390 20.59 -36.01 -4.50
CA LEU A 390 21.67 -35.55 -5.39
C LEU A 390 23.07 -35.86 -4.83
N LEU A 391 23.31 -35.59 -3.55
CA LEU A 391 24.60 -35.88 -2.91
C LEU A 391 24.92 -37.39 -2.84
N VAL A 392 23.90 -38.22 -2.58
CA VAL A 392 24.03 -39.68 -2.57
C VAL A 392 24.37 -40.20 -3.97
N HIS A 393 23.70 -39.69 -5.01
CA HIS A 393 23.99 -40.06 -6.39
C HIS A 393 25.41 -39.65 -6.83
N GLN A 394 25.85 -38.45 -6.47
CA GLN A 394 27.23 -38.01 -6.70
C GLN A 394 28.27 -38.87 -5.96
N ALA A 395 27.92 -39.37 -4.77
CA ALA A 395 28.75 -40.30 -4.01
C ALA A 395 28.86 -41.67 -4.71
N SER A 396 27.75 -42.20 -5.24
CA SER A 396 27.71 -43.50 -5.92
C SER A 396 28.40 -43.47 -7.29
N GLU A 397 28.38 -42.34 -8.00
CA GLU A 397 29.12 -42.15 -9.26
C GLU A 397 30.62 -41.89 -9.05
N GLY A 398 31.09 -41.83 -7.79
CA GLY A 398 32.51 -41.70 -7.48
C GLY A 398 33.07 -40.28 -7.54
N LEU A 399 32.23 -39.23 -7.50
CA LEU A 399 32.74 -37.85 -7.46
C LEU A 399 33.40 -37.48 -6.11
N LEU A 400 33.13 -38.23 -5.03
CA LEU A 400 33.72 -37.95 -3.71
C LEU A 400 35.16 -38.44 -3.53
N TRP A 401 35.69 -39.31 -4.41
CA TRP A 401 37.08 -39.80 -4.27
C TRP A 401 38.11 -38.95 -5.04
N ARG A 402 37.69 -37.97 -5.85
CA ARG A 402 38.62 -37.15 -6.65
C ARG A 402 39.18 -35.91 -5.96
N VAL A 403 38.83 -35.62 -4.71
CA VAL A 403 39.36 -34.44 -3.99
C VAL A 403 40.63 -34.76 -3.17
N GLY A 404 41.13 -36.00 -3.21
CA GLY A 404 42.24 -36.46 -2.35
C GLY A 404 43.50 -36.95 -3.05
N SER A 405 43.75 -36.63 -4.32
CA SER A 405 44.91 -37.21 -5.05
C SER A 405 45.74 -36.22 -5.87
N ASP A 406 45.87 -34.97 -5.41
CA ASP A 406 46.96 -34.07 -5.83
C ASP A 406 47.69 -33.52 -4.59
N SER A 407 48.47 -34.37 -3.94
CA SER A 407 49.59 -33.97 -3.09
C SER A 407 50.55 -35.14 -2.90
N LYS A 408 51.52 -35.24 -3.80
CA LYS A 408 52.86 -35.77 -3.51
C LYS A 408 53.88 -35.07 -4.37
#